data_AF-A0A7G2SGU9-F1
#
_entry.id   AF-A0A7G2SGU9-F1
#
_cell.length_a   1.000
_cell.length_b   1.000
_cell.length_c   1.000
_cell.angle_alpha   90.00
_cell.angle_beta   90.00
_cell.angle_gamma   90.00
#
_symmetry.space_group_name_H-M   'P 1'
#
loop_
_entity.id
_entity.type
_entity.pdbx_description
1 polymer ?
#
loop_
_entity_poly.entity_id
_entity_poly.type
_entity_poly.pdbx_seq_one_letter_code
_entity_poly.pdbx_strand_id
1 'polypeptide(L)' 'MNEVVGMIFFYFVVVLGGWVLATGVIHSDFLLMVISFILFFCAFLIKLEFKLNIIFWKNS' A
#
# COMPACT_ATOMS: atom_id res chain seq x y z
N MET A 1 -17.82 -5.19 -3.26
CA MET A 1 -16.99 -4.24 -4.02
C MET A 1 -16.43 -4.98 -5.22
N ASN A 2 -16.41 -4.39 -6.41
CA ASN A 2 -15.93 -5.07 -7.62
C ASN A 2 -14.42 -5.37 -7.48
N GLU A 3 -13.94 -6.57 -7.81
CA GLU A 3 -12.52 -6.97 -7.63
C GLU A 3 -11.56 -5.98 -8.28
N VAL A 4 -11.95 -5.42 -9.43
CA VAL A 4 -11.21 -4.39 -10.17
C VAL A 4 -11.03 -3.12 -9.32
N VAL A 5 -12.07 -2.70 -8.59
CA VAL A 5 -12.02 -1.50 -7.74
C VAL A 5 -11.08 -1.72 -6.56
N GLY A 6 -11.11 -2.92 -5.95
CA GLY A 6 -10.16 -3.27 -4.88
C GLY A 6 -8.71 -3.26 -5.37
N MET A 7 -8.46 -3.74 -6.59
CA MET A 7 -7.13 -3.78 -7.18
C MET A 7 -6.59 -2.37 -7.47
N ILE A 8 -7.42 -1.49 -8.01
CA ILE A 8 -7.08 -0.08 -8.25
C ILE A 8 -6.75 0.61 -6.91
N PHE A 9 -7.58 0.39 -5.89
CA PHE A 9 -7.37 0.98 -4.58
C PHE A 9 -6.08 0.49 -3.93
N PHE A 10 -5.78 -0.80 -4.03
CA PHE A 10 -4.53 -1.38 -3.55
C PHE A 10 -3.31 -0.72 -4.20
N TYR A 11 -3.27 -0.64 -5.54
CA TYR A 11 -2.17 -0.01 -6.25
C TYR A 11 -2.02 1.47 -5.89
N PHE A 12 -3.14 2.18 -5.76
CA PHE A 12 -3.15 3.60 -5.39
C PHE A 12 -2.55 3.83 -4.00
N VAL A 13 -2.96 3.02 -3.00
CA VAL A 13 -2.43 3.11 -1.63
C VAL A 13 -0.94 2.74 -1.59
N VAL A 14 -0.50 1.73 -2.34
CA VAL A 14 0.92 1.33 -2.41
C VAL A 14 1.79 2.44 -3.02
N VAL A 15 1.34 3.05 -4.12
CA VAL A 15 2.06 4.16 -4.77
C VAL A 15 2.14 5.36 -3.86
N LEU A 16 1.05 5.71 -3.17
CA LEU A 16 1.04 6.77 -2.17
C LEU A 16 1.98 6.46 -0.99
N GLY A 17 1.93 5.24 -0.46
CA GLY A 17 2.80 4.81 0.63
C GLY A 17 4.28 4.93 0.26
N GLY A 18 4.66 4.52 -0.95
CA GLY A 18 6.01 4.68 -1.49
C GLY A 18 6.43 6.14 -1.64
N TRP A 19 5.53 7.01 -2.12
CA TRP A 19 5.79 8.44 -2.24
C TRP A 19 6.03 9.09 -0.86
N VAL A 20 5.15 8.81 0.10
CA VAL A 20 5.26 9.33 1.48
C VAL A 20 6.53 8.82 2.15
N LEU A 21 6.95 7.57 1.87
CA LEU A 21 8.21 7.03 2.34
C LEU A 21 9.39 7.84 1.78
N ALA A 22 9.41 8.06 0.46
CA ALA A 22 10.47 8.81 -0.20
C ALA A 22 10.58 10.23 0.37
N THR A 23 9.45 10.93 0.55
CA THR A 23 9.45 12.27 1.14
C THR A 23 9.91 12.26 2.59
N GLY A 24 9.49 11.26 3.39
CA GLY A 24 9.90 11.10 4.78
C GLY A 24 11.39 10.80 4.93
N VAL A 25 11.97 10.01 4.02
CA VAL A 25 13.43 9.76 3.97
C VAL A 25 14.18 11.02 3.59
N ILE A 26 13.74 11.76 2.57
CA ILE A 26 14.41 12.99 2.12
C ILE A 26 14.46 14.05 3.23
N HIS A 27 13.39 14.15 4.03
CA HIS A 27 13.29 15.15 5.10
C HIS A 27 13.77 14.63 6.47
N SER A 28 14.22 13.36 6.57
CA SER A 28 14.50 12.69 7.86
C SER A 28 13.34 12.78 8.85
N ASP A 29 12.10 12.80 8.34
CA ASP A 29 10.89 12.93 9.14
C ASP A 29 10.37 11.56 9.57
N PHE A 30 10.65 11.22 10.84
CA PHE A 30 10.22 9.95 11.44
C PHE A 30 8.70 9.75 11.41
N LEU A 31 7.91 10.82 11.57
CA LEU A 31 6.44 10.72 11.51
C LEU A 31 5.96 10.30 10.11
N LEU A 32 6.54 10.85 9.04
CA LEU A 32 6.19 10.48 7.66
C LEU A 32 6.55 9.03 7.36
N MET A 33 7.68 8.54 7.90
CA MET A 33 8.04 7.13 7.78
C MET A 33 7.01 6.22 8.48
N VAL A 34 6.60 6.56 9.71
CA VAL A 34 5.58 5.78 10.44
C VAL A 34 4.24 5.76 9.69
N ILE A 35 3.81 6.91 9.17
CA ILE A 35 2.59 7.02 8.35
C ILE A 35 2.68 6.16 7.10
N SER A 36 3.84 6.13 6.44
CA SER A 36 4.07 5.25 5.29
C SER A 36 3.93 3.77 5.67
N PHE A 37 4.50 3.34 6.79
CA PHE A 37 4.34 1.96 7.28
C PHE A 37 2.87 1.60 7.53
N ILE A 38 2.08 2.50 8.11
CA ILE A 38 0.64 2.30 8.33
C ILE A 38 -0.10 2.18 6.99
N LEU A 39 0.25 2.99 5.98
CA LEU A 39 -0.31 2.90 4.62
C LEU A 39 -0.03 1.55 3.98
N PHE A 40 1.20 1.04 4.10
CA PHE A 40 1.55 -0.31 3.62
C PHE A 40 0.78 -1.42 4.35
N PHE A 41 0.59 -1.28 5.66
CA PHE A 41 -0.22 -2.22 6.44
C PHE A 41 -1.69 -2.20 6.00
N CYS A 42 -2.23 -1.02 5.72
CA CYS A 42 -3.58 -0.84 5.20
C CYS A 42 -3.73 -1.47 3.80
N ALA A 43 -2.74 -1.30 2.92
CA ALA A 43 -2.72 -2.00 1.62
C ALA A 43 -2.72 -3.53 1.80
N PHE A 44 -1.98 -4.05 2.78
CA PHE A 44 -1.96 -5.49 3.08
C PHE A 44 -3.31 -5.99 3.61
N LEU A 45 -4.01 -5.22 4.44
CA LEU A 45 -5.37 -5.53 4.90
C LEU A 45 -6.37 -5.56 3.72
N ILE A 46 -6.29 -4.59 2.81
CA ILE A 46 -7.12 -4.56 1.59
C ILE A 46 -6.87 -5.81 0.73
N LYS A 47 -5.61 -6.23 0.59
CA LYS A 47 -5.27 -7.48 -0.10
C LYS A 47 -5.98 -8.69 0.54
N LEU A 48 -5.92 -8.80 1.87
CA LEU A 48 -6.52 -9.90 2.62
C LEU A 48 -8.05 -9.90 2.52
N GLU A 49 -8.67 -8.75 2.72
CA GLU A 49 -10.13 -8.59 2.73
C GLU A 49 -10.75 -8.91 1.37
N PHE A 50 -10.14 -8.41 0.28
CA PHE A 50 -10.66 -8.59 -1.07
C PHE A 50 -10.09 -9.81 -1.79
N LYS A 51 -9.24 -10.63 -1.12
CA LYS A 51 -8.51 -11.76 -1.71
C LYS A 51 -7.94 -11.43 -3.09
N LEU A 52 -7.42 -10.20 -3.24
CA LEU A 52 -7.00 -9.69 -4.53
C LEU A 52 -5.91 -10.61 -5.09
N ASN A 53 -6.19 -11.19 -6.26
CA ASN A 53 -5.21 -11.95 -7.03
C ASN A 53 -4.24 -10.96 -7.69
N ILE A 54 -3.35 -10.39 -6.86
CA ILE A 54 -2.33 -9.46 -7.32
C ILE A 54 -1.28 -10.27 -8.07
N ILE A 55 -1.10 -9.97 -9.36
CA ILE A 55 -0.16 -10.68 -10.25
C ILE A 55 1.28 -10.69 -9.68
N PHE A 56 1.66 -9.64 -8.93
CA PHE A 56 2.98 -9.51 -8.29
C PHE A 56 3.17 -10.39 -7.04
N TRP A 57 2.11 -11.03 -6.55
CA TRP A 57 2.14 -11.85 -5.34
C TRP A 57 1.30 -13.10 -5.52
N LYS A 58 1.48 -13.76 -6.67
CA LYS A 58 0.93 -15.09 -6.90
C LYS A 58 1.64 -16.05 -5.95
N ASN A 59 0.84 -16.65 -5.07
CA ASN A 59 1.21 -17.63 -4.07
C ASN A 59 2.23 -18.63 -4.65
N SER A 60 3.50 -18.50 -4.25
CA SER A 60 4.44 -19.62 -4.30
C SER A 60 4.33 -20.41 -3.01
#